data_AF-A0A484MYC2-F1
#
_entry.id   AF-A0A484MYC2-F1
#
_cell.length_a   1.000
_cell.length_b   1.000
_cell.length_c   1.000
_cell.angle_alpha   90.00
_cell.angle_beta   90.00
_cell.angle_gamma   90.00
#
_symmetry.space_group_name_H-M   'P 1'
#
loop_
_entity.id
_entity.type
_entity.pdbx_description
1 polymer ?
#
loop_
_entity_poly.entity_id
_entity_poly.type
_entity_poly.pdbx_seq_one_letter_code
_entity_poly.pdbx_strand_id
1 'polypeptide(L)'
;MIIASESNQTNSLKEKQFLYDIVANGRNGIDVDKFDYIIRDSRACGLGCNFQFERILDAMHVIDNEICYRAKEYLTIHKLFYTRADLHRTVYMHSKVKAMELMVVDALVKANDYLQIASCIDEPAQYWQLDDTIVKTIETSSCPELKESRDLILRIRRRELYQFCNEFAVPKEKMDHFKPVTPQDVICSQSSNGNVPMLKEEDIVVTNVKIDLTRGRKNPLERYVW
;
A
#
# COMPACT_ATOMS: atom_id res chain seq x y z
N MET A 1 5.23 8.88 22.52
CA MET A 1 5.05 9.92 21.48
C MET A 1 5.81 11.17 21.94
N ILE A 2 6.93 11.49 21.30
CA ILE A 2 7.69 12.70 21.66
C ILE A 2 7.08 13.87 20.89
N ILE A 3 6.42 14.78 21.60
CA ILE A 3 5.95 16.05 21.05
C ILE A 3 7.11 17.03 21.15
N ALA A 4 7.75 17.33 20.02
CA ALA A 4 8.75 18.38 19.92
C ALA A 4 8.08 19.75 19.82
N SER A 5 7.52 20.26 20.92
CA SER A 5 7.47 21.69 21.26
C SER A 5 6.52 21.94 22.43
N GLU A 6 7.05 22.54 23.50
CA GLU A 6 6.27 23.28 24.48
C GLU A 6 6.29 24.78 24.11
N SER A 7 5.09 25.37 24.09
CA SER A 7 4.78 26.81 24.13
C SER A 7 5.40 27.73 23.06
N ASN A 8 4.63 27.98 21.99
CA ASN A 8 4.26 29.33 21.52
C ASN A 8 3.31 29.23 20.30
N GLN A 9 2.05 28.89 20.53
CA GLN A 9 0.99 29.17 19.55
C GLN A 9 0.57 30.62 19.77
N THR A 10 0.68 31.52 18.78
CA THR A 10 -0.53 31.80 17.96
C THR A 10 -0.29 32.54 16.63
N ASN A 11 0.95 32.78 16.15
CA ASN A 11 1.15 33.38 14.80
C ASN A 11 2.24 32.70 13.93
N SER A 12 3.18 31.92 14.47
CA SER A 12 4.25 31.30 13.67
C SER A 12 3.81 30.06 12.88
N LEU A 13 2.70 29.42 13.24
CA LEU A 13 2.14 28.26 12.50
C LEU A 13 1.64 28.63 11.09
N LYS A 14 1.48 29.92 10.79
CA LYS A 14 1.16 30.41 9.44
C LYS A 14 2.40 30.73 8.61
N GLU A 15 3.59 30.76 9.17
CA GLU A 15 4.82 30.98 8.40
C GLU A 15 5.41 29.62 8.01
N LYS A 16 5.88 29.49 6.75
CA LYS A 16 6.54 28.28 6.22
C LYS A 16 5.70 27.00 6.17
N GLN A 17 4.39 27.12 5.99
CA GLN A 17 3.50 25.96 5.82
C GLN A 17 3.87 25.13 4.57
N PHE A 18 4.50 25.75 3.57
CA PHE A 18 5.03 25.07 2.39
C PHE A 18 6.04 23.95 2.74
N LEU A 19 6.69 23.98 3.92
CA LEU A 19 7.58 22.90 4.35
C LEU A 19 6.85 21.57 4.54
N TYR A 20 5.57 21.60 4.90
CA TYR A 20 4.74 20.40 5.05
C TYR A 20 4.33 19.79 3.70
N ASP A 21 4.55 20.51 2.59
CA ASP A 21 4.31 20.00 1.24
C ASP A 21 5.49 19.16 0.72
N ILE A 22 6.64 19.14 1.41
CA ILE A 22 7.88 18.50 0.94
C ILE A 22 7.88 16.98 1.17
N VAL A 23 7.71 16.55 2.43
CA VAL A 23 7.94 15.14 2.83
C VAL A 23 6.68 14.29 2.72
N ALA A 24 5.57 14.79 3.23
CA ALA A 24 4.29 14.07 3.27
C ALA A 24 3.14 15.05 2.98
N ASN A 25 2.88 15.26 1.69
CA ASN A 25 1.98 16.31 1.25
C ASN A 25 0.51 15.89 1.40
N GLY A 26 -0.10 16.20 2.53
CA GLY A 26 -1.52 15.91 2.78
C GLY A 26 -2.50 16.70 1.91
N ARG A 27 -2.07 17.79 1.23
CA ARG A 27 -2.98 18.63 0.43
C ARG A 27 -3.30 18.01 -0.91
N ASN A 28 -2.26 17.57 -1.63
CA ASN A 28 -2.38 17.06 -2.99
C ASN A 28 -1.55 15.79 -3.26
N GLY A 29 -0.69 15.38 -2.32
CA GLY A 29 0.11 14.17 -2.45
C GLY A 29 1.33 14.31 -3.36
N ILE A 30 1.75 15.51 -3.75
CA ILE A 30 3.00 15.72 -4.49
C ILE A 30 4.11 15.97 -3.45
N ASP A 31 4.95 14.97 -3.24
CA ASP A 31 6.03 14.97 -2.24
C ASP A 31 7.23 14.15 -2.73
N VAL A 32 8.37 14.36 -2.08
CA VAL A 32 9.64 13.72 -2.46
C VAL A 32 9.67 12.21 -2.22
N ASP A 33 8.82 11.70 -1.31
CA ASP A 33 8.60 10.27 -1.11
C ASP A 33 8.18 9.59 -2.42
N LYS A 34 7.14 10.12 -3.07
CA LYS A 34 6.68 9.60 -4.38
C LYS A 34 7.70 9.78 -5.48
N PHE A 35 8.48 10.85 -5.45
CA PHE A 35 9.50 11.06 -6.46
C PHE A 35 10.55 9.95 -6.43
N ASP A 36 10.99 9.62 -5.22
CA ASP A 36 11.99 8.58 -5.02
C ASP A 36 11.46 7.18 -5.34
N TYR A 37 10.37 6.75 -4.67
CA TYR A 37 9.95 5.36 -4.80
C TYR A 37 9.46 5.03 -6.21
N ILE A 38 8.82 5.97 -6.92
CA ILE A 38 8.34 5.70 -8.29
C ILE A 38 9.50 5.37 -9.23
N ILE A 39 10.59 6.11 -9.12
CA ILE A 39 11.78 5.91 -9.97
C ILE A 39 12.54 4.67 -9.52
N ARG A 40 12.74 4.52 -8.20
CA ARG A 40 13.41 3.36 -7.60
C ARG A 40 12.71 2.06 -7.97
N ASP A 41 11.40 2.00 -7.81
CA ASP A 41 10.61 0.78 -8.01
C ASP A 41 10.48 0.45 -9.49
N SER A 42 10.26 1.46 -10.35
CA SER A 42 10.24 1.24 -11.79
C SER A 42 11.56 0.63 -12.25
N ARG A 43 12.70 1.17 -11.79
CA ARG A 43 14.02 0.61 -12.09
C ARG A 43 14.19 -0.81 -11.54
N ALA A 44 13.84 -1.03 -10.28
CA ALA A 44 13.98 -2.34 -9.62
C ALA A 44 13.11 -3.43 -10.28
N CYS A 45 11.94 -3.05 -10.80
CA CYS A 45 11.02 -3.94 -11.50
C CYS A 45 11.28 -4.04 -13.01
N GLY A 46 12.27 -3.33 -13.56
CA GLY A 46 12.56 -3.33 -15.00
C GLY A 46 11.48 -2.65 -15.86
N LEU A 47 10.71 -1.73 -15.28
CA LEU A 47 9.67 -0.95 -15.93
C LEU A 47 10.22 0.41 -16.41
N GLY A 48 9.72 0.89 -17.55
CA GLY A 48 10.01 2.24 -18.02
C GLY A 48 9.32 3.29 -17.15
N CYS A 49 10.06 4.32 -16.74
CA CYS A 49 9.52 5.46 -16.01
C CYS A 49 9.68 6.75 -16.83
N ASN A 50 8.56 7.35 -17.21
CA ASN A 50 8.54 8.61 -17.96
C ASN A 50 8.34 9.84 -17.07
N PHE A 51 8.31 9.66 -15.75
CA PHE A 51 8.22 10.73 -14.77
C PHE A 51 9.63 11.29 -14.49
N GLN A 52 9.79 12.61 -14.69
CA GLN A 52 11.04 13.34 -14.49
C GLN A 52 10.81 14.40 -13.41
N PHE A 53 11.19 14.08 -12.17
CA PHE A 53 10.91 14.93 -11.01
C PHE A 53 11.78 16.20 -10.99
N GLU A 54 12.95 16.17 -11.61
CA GLU A 54 13.88 17.29 -11.72
C GLU A 54 13.19 18.49 -12.38
N ARG A 55 12.37 18.24 -13.41
CA ARG A 55 11.57 19.27 -14.08
C ARG A 55 10.58 19.96 -13.14
N ILE A 56 10.03 19.20 -12.19
CA ILE A 56 9.12 19.75 -11.19
C ILE A 56 9.93 20.57 -10.18
N LEU A 57 11.03 20.02 -9.65
CA LEU A 57 11.90 20.71 -8.69
C LEU A 57 12.39 22.07 -9.23
N ASP A 58 12.84 22.13 -10.48
CA ASP A 58 13.30 23.36 -11.13
C ASP A 58 12.18 24.41 -11.34
N ALA A 59 10.92 23.96 -11.36
CA ALA A 59 9.76 24.79 -11.63
C ALA A 59 8.95 25.16 -10.36
N MET A 60 9.33 24.65 -9.19
CA MET A 60 8.67 24.91 -7.91
C MET A 60 8.89 26.35 -7.44
N HIS A 61 7.84 26.99 -6.95
CA HIS A 61 7.90 28.29 -6.29
C HIS A 61 7.01 28.29 -5.05
N VAL A 62 7.36 29.08 -4.04
CA VAL A 62 6.47 29.32 -2.89
C VAL A 62 5.60 30.54 -3.18
N ILE A 63 4.29 30.36 -3.22
CA ILE A 63 3.29 31.43 -3.38
C ILE A 63 2.26 31.23 -2.28
N ASP A 64 1.91 32.30 -1.57
CA ASP A 64 0.96 32.27 -0.44
C ASP A 64 1.22 31.12 0.56
N ASN A 65 2.51 30.83 0.77
CA ASN A 65 2.99 29.81 1.71
C ASN A 65 2.63 28.36 1.33
N GLU A 66 2.43 28.09 0.05
CA GLU A 66 2.27 26.76 -0.55
C GLU A 66 3.33 26.52 -1.64
N ILE A 67 3.72 25.26 -1.83
CA ILE A 67 4.51 24.90 -3.02
C ILE A 67 3.59 24.90 -4.24
N CYS A 68 3.89 25.78 -5.19
CA CYS A 68 3.20 25.92 -6.46
C CYS A 68 4.09 25.48 -7.63
N TYR A 69 3.44 25.06 -8.71
CA TYR A 69 4.06 24.57 -9.92
C TYR A 69 3.61 25.40 -11.11
N ARG A 70 4.49 25.60 -12.08
CA ARG A 70 4.12 26.28 -13.33
C ARG A 70 3.06 25.47 -14.07
N ALA A 71 2.02 26.14 -14.58
CA ALA A 71 0.94 25.53 -15.34
C ALA A 71 1.41 24.59 -16.47
N LYS A 72 2.51 24.93 -17.15
CA LYS A 72 3.11 24.11 -18.23
C LYS A 72 3.62 22.74 -17.77
N GLU A 73 3.87 22.54 -16.48
CA GLU A 73 4.31 21.25 -15.92
C GLU A 73 3.14 20.29 -15.62
N TYR A 74 1.91 20.66 -15.98
CA TYR A 74 0.72 19.82 -15.83
C TYR A 74 0.94 18.37 -16.31
N LEU A 75 1.55 18.18 -17.49
CA LEU A 75 1.80 16.84 -18.03
C LEU A 75 2.81 16.06 -17.18
N THR A 76 3.82 16.72 -16.61
CA THR A 76 4.80 16.09 -15.73
C THR A 76 4.14 15.61 -14.44
N ILE A 77 3.24 16.42 -13.87
CA ILE A 77 2.49 16.04 -12.67
C ILE A 77 1.43 14.96 -12.98
N HIS A 78 0.80 15.00 -14.15
CA HIS A 78 -0.08 13.91 -14.58
C HIS A 78 0.68 12.58 -14.67
N LYS A 79 1.90 12.59 -15.23
CA LYS A 79 2.77 11.41 -15.30
C LYS A 79 3.11 10.86 -13.92
N LEU A 80 3.36 11.70 -12.91
CA LEU A 80 3.58 11.27 -11.52
C LEU A 80 2.45 10.33 -11.05
N PHE A 81 1.21 10.82 -11.10
CA PHE A 81 0.06 10.07 -10.59
C PHE A 81 -0.29 8.87 -11.47
N TYR A 82 -0.13 9.01 -12.79
CA TYR A 82 -0.35 7.91 -13.71
C TYR A 82 0.64 6.77 -13.46
N THR A 83 1.94 7.05 -13.37
CA THR A 83 2.97 6.05 -13.10
C THR A 83 2.76 5.40 -11.73
N ARG A 84 2.39 6.17 -10.70
CA ARG A 84 2.00 5.59 -9.40
C ARG A 84 0.84 4.60 -9.54
N ALA A 85 -0.23 5.00 -10.22
CA ALA A 85 -1.40 4.15 -10.38
C ALA A 85 -1.09 2.90 -11.21
N ASP A 86 -0.18 3.01 -12.18
CA ASP A 86 0.32 1.87 -12.96
C ASP A 86 1.13 0.90 -12.09
N LEU A 87 2.09 1.38 -11.30
CA LEU A 87 2.86 0.56 -10.34
C LEU A 87 1.95 -0.18 -9.37
N HIS A 88 0.89 0.47 -8.88
CA HIS A 88 -0.11 -0.21 -8.04
C HIS A 88 -0.80 -1.37 -8.76
N ARG A 89 -1.15 -1.21 -10.05
CA ARG A 89 -1.84 -2.25 -10.83
C ARG A 89 -0.91 -3.39 -11.21
N THR A 90 0.31 -3.08 -11.64
CA THR A 90 1.18 -4.04 -12.30
C THR A 90 2.18 -4.69 -11.35
N VAL A 91 2.60 -4.00 -10.29
CA VAL A 91 3.61 -4.45 -9.34
C VAL A 91 3.00 -4.74 -7.98
N TYR A 92 2.52 -3.71 -7.29
CA TYR A 92 2.18 -3.83 -5.87
C TYR A 92 0.99 -4.76 -5.63
N MET A 93 -0.01 -4.73 -6.51
CA MET A 93 -1.19 -5.60 -6.44
C MET A 93 -1.11 -6.83 -7.34
N HIS A 94 0.08 -7.18 -7.84
CA HIS A 94 0.23 -8.37 -8.67
C HIS A 94 -0.28 -9.62 -7.92
N SER A 95 -1.15 -10.42 -8.57
CA SER A 95 -1.90 -11.49 -7.91
C SER A 95 -1.02 -12.51 -7.17
N LYS A 96 0.14 -12.88 -7.73
CA LYS A 96 1.10 -13.77 -7.06
C LYS A 96 1.82 -13.12 -5.88
N VAL A 97 2.04 -11.81 -5.90
CA VAL A 97 2.61 -11.07 -4.77
C VAL A 97 1.60 -11.03 -3.63
N LYS A 98 0.34 -10.67 -3.94
CA LYS A 98 -0.76 -10.68 -2.96
C LYS A 98 -0.98 -12.07 -2.34
N ALA A 99 -0.92 -13.14 -3.14
CA ALA A 99 -1.04 -14.50 -2.62
C ALA A 99 0.06 -14.83 -1.60
N MET A 100 1.32 -14.44 -1.88
CA MET A 100 2.42 -14.65 -0.92
C MET A 100 2.27 -13.78 0.33
N GLU A 101 1.91 -12.50 0.16
CA GLU A 101 1.69 -11.56 1.26
C GLU A 101 0.63 -12.09 2.24
N LEU A 102 -0.51 -12.56 1.72
CA LEU A 102 -1.57 -13.16 2.52
C LEU A 102 -1.09 -14.40 3.28
N MET A 103 -0.33 -15.29 2.64
CA MET A 103 0.23 -16.46 3.31
C MET A 103 1.26 -16.08 4.40
N VAL A 104 2.06 -15.02 4.18
CA VAL A 104 2.98 -14.51 5.21
C VAL A 104 2.20 -13.94 6.38
N VAL A 105 1.14 -13.15 6.12
CA VAL A 105 0.27 -12.63 7.18
C VAL A 105 -0.34 -13.76 7.99
N ASP A 106 -0.89 -14.79 7.35
CA ASP A 106 -1.44 -15.96 8.06
C ASP A 106 -0.39 -16.67 8.91
N ALA A 107 0.84 -16.81 8.39
CA ALA A 107 1.94 -17.39 9.15
C ALA A 107 2.31 -16.53 10.37
N LEU A 108 2.35 -15.20 10.23
CA LEU A 108 2.64 -14.28 11.34
C LEU A 108 1.53 -14.28 12.38
N VAL A 109 0.26 -14.27 11.97
CA VAL A 109 -0.91 -14.36 12.86
C VAL A 109 -0.85 -15.65 13.68
N LYS A 110 -0.59 -16.79 13.03
CA LYS A 110 -0.45 -18.09 13.71
C LYS A 110 0.76 -18.17 14.64
N ALA A 111 1.83 -17.44 14.33
CA ALA A 111 3.04 -17.41 15.15
C ALA A 111 2.91 -16.46 16.36
N ASN A 112 1.92 -15.55 16.33
CA ASN A 112 1.82 -14.46 17.29
C ASN A 112 1.62 -14.93 18.74
N ASP A 113 0.85 -16.00 18.98
CA ASP A 113 0.63 -16.51 20.33
C ASP A 113 1.94 -16.98 21.00
N TYR A 114 2.91 -17.43 20.21
CA TYR A 114 4.22 -17.86 20.69
C TYR A 114 5.27 -16.73 20.65
N LEU A 115 5.37 -16.00 19.54
CA LEU A 115 6.40 -14.96 19.32
C LEU A 115 6.01 -13.59 19.85
N GLN A 116 4.72 -13.37 20.19
CA GLN A 116 4.19 -12.11 20.71
C GLN A 116 4.48 -10.89 19.82
N ILE A 117 4.47 -11.10 18.49
CA ILE A 117 4.86 -10.14 17.45
C ILE A 117 4.12 -8.81 17.60
N ALA A 118 2.79 -8.87 17.80
CA ALA A 118 1.96 -7.70 17.91
C ALA A 118 2.33 -6.83 19.12
N SER A 119 2.76 -7.43 20.24
CA SER A 119 3.13 -6.69 21.45
C SER A 119 4.43 -5.90 21.30
N CYS A 120 5.32 -6.32 20.38
CA CYS A 120 6.60 -5.65 20.16
C CYS A 120 6.45 -4.26 19.56
N ILE A 121 5.30 -3.91 18.97
CA ILE A 121 5.07 -2.58 18.37
C ILE A 121 4.89 -1.48 19.43
N ASP A 122 4.51 -1.86 20.65
CA ASP A 122 4.24 -0.91 21.73
C ASP A 122 5.52 -0.38 22.39
N GLU A 123 6.62 -1.11 22.26
CA GLU A 123 7.92 -0.78 22.84
C GLU A 123 8.96 -0.53 21.73
N PRO A 124 9.42 0.73 21.52
CA PRO A 124 10.41 1.04 20.49
C PRO A 124 11.67 0.18 20.56
N ALA A 125 12.12 -0.20 21.75
CA ALA A 125 13.30 -1.06 21.95
C ALA A 125 13.11 -2.50 21.45
N GLN A 126 11.86 -2.94 21.28
CA GLN A 126 11.51 -4.23 20.69
C GLN A 126 11.17 -4.06 19.20
N TYR A 127 10.40 -3.03 18.86
CA TYR A 127 9.95 -2.78 17.48
C TYR A 127 11.11 -2.67 16.48
N TRP A 128 12.22 -2.01 16.84
CA TRP A 128 13.35 -1.87 15.91
C TRP A 128 14.01 -3.20 15.53
N GLN A 129 13.84 -4.25 16.35
CA GLN A 129 14.37 -5.59 16.10
C GLN A 129 13.45 -6.41 15.19
N LEU A 130 12.21 -5.96 14.96
CA LEU A 130 11.30 -6.61 14.03
C LEU A 130 11.67 -6.25 12.60
N ASP A 131 12.20 -7.25 11.89
CA ASP A 131 12.49 -7.18 10.46
C ASP A 131 12.13 -8.50 9.76
N ASP A 132 12.47 -8.62 8.48
CA ASP A 132 12.17 -9.79 7.66
C ASP A 132 12.83 -11.09 8.17
N THR A 133 13.80 -11.01 9.10
CA THR A 133 14.40 -12.21 9.71
C THR A 133 13.38 -13.02 10.51
N ILE A 134 12.24 -12.44 10.89
CA ILE A 134 11.13 -13.15 11.53
C ILE A 134 10.63 -14.34 10.69
N VAL A 135 10.60 -14.17 9.36
CA VAL A 135 10.20 -15.24 8.44
C VAL A 135 11.19 -16.38 8.54
N LYS A 136 12.50 -16.09 8.58
CA LYS A 136 13.53 -17.11 8.72
C LYS A 136 13.49 -17.77 10.10
N THR A 137 13.23 -17.01 11.15
CA THR A 137 13.08 -17.49 12.52
C THR A 137 11.97 -18.54 12.63
N ILE A 138 10.79 -18.25 12.06
CA ILE A 138 9.68 -19.22 12.00
C ILE A 138 10.07 -20.42 11.15
N GLU A 139 10.69 -20.20 9.98
CA GLU A 139 11.10 -21.24 9.04
C GLU A 139 12.05 -22.28 9.68
N THR A 140 13.01 -21.84 10.48
CA THR A 140 14.04 -22.71 11.08
C THR A 140 13.75 -23.18 12.50
N SER A 141 12.72 -22.64 13.16
CA SER A 141 12.37 -23.06 14.51
C SER A 141 11.95 -24.53 14.56
N SER A 142 12.36 -25.25 15.59
CA SER A 142 11.91 -26.61 15.90
C SER A 142 10.70 -26.66 16.83
N CYS A 143 10.23 -25.50 17.33
CA CYS A 143 9.12 -25.44 18.27
C CYS A 143 7.82 -25.99 17.66
N PRO A 144 7.07 -26.85 18.37
CA PRO A 144 5.77 -27.35 17.92
C PRO A 144 4.72 -26.24 17.73
N GLU A 145 4.76 -25.19 18.54
CA GLU A 145 3.83 -24.06 18.53
C GLU A 145 3.90 -23.28 17.20
N LEU A 146 5.08 -23.29 16.55
CA LEU A 146 5.30 -22.62 15.28
C LEU A 146 5.07 -23.52 14.06
N LYS A 147 4.58 -24.76 14.26
CA LYS A 147 4.44 -25.73 13.18
C LYS A 147 3.56 -25.22 12.04
N GLU A 148 2.37 -24.70 12.33
CA GLU A 148 1.44 -24.24 11.28
C GLU A 148 2.01 -23.05 10.49
N SER A 149 2.60 -22.07 11.18
CA SER A 149 3.27 -20.94 10.54
C SER A 149 4.45 -21.38 9.68
N ARG A 150 5.26 -22.32 10.17
CA ARG A 150 6.39 -22.90 9.45
C ARG A 150 5.92 -23.64 8.20
N ASP A 151 4.84 -24.41 8.30
CA ASP A 151 4.28 -25.15 7.16
C ASP A 151 3.77 -24.18 6.06
N LEU A 152 3.16 -23.05 6.41
CA LEU A 152 2.78 -21.99 5.46
C LEU A 152 4.01 -21.38 4.76
N ILE A 153 5.07 -21.04 5.50
CA ILE A 153 6.30 -20.50 4.92
C ILE A 153 6.95 -21.52 3.98
N LEU A 154 7.00 -22.79 4.37
CA LEU A 154 7.55 -23.87 3.54
C LEU A 154 6.73 -24.07 2.25
N ARG A 155 5.40 -23.91 2.31
CA ARG A 155 4.56 -23.88 1.09
C ARG A 155 4.96 -22.73 0.16
N ILE A 156 5.19 -21.53 0.70
CA ILE A 156 5.67 -20.38 -0.11
C ILE A 156 7.00 -20.75 -0.80
N ARG A 157 7.95 -21.35 -0.08
CA ARG A 157 9.25 -21.79 -0.63
C ARG A 157 9.10 -22.81 -1.77
N ARG A 158 8.14 -23.74 -1.64
CA ARG A 158 7.79 -24.73 -2.69
C ARG A 158 6.88 -24.18 -3.78
N ARG A 159 6.51 -22.90 -3.71
CA ARG A 159 5.56 -22.23 -4.63
C ARG A 159 4.14 -22.81 -4.60
N GLU A 160 3.76 -23.46 -3.50
CA GLU A 160 2.41 -23.97 -3.21
C GLU A 160 1.49 -22.85 -2.69
N LEU A 161 1.34 -21.81 -3.52
CA LEU A 161 0.68 -20.55 -3.15
C LEU A 161 -0.85 -20.67 -3.12
N TYR A 162 -1.50 -19.72 -2.42
CA TYR A 162 -2.92 -19.45 -2.61
C TYR A 162 -3.23 -19.18 -4.09
N GLN A 163 -4.36 -19.72 -4.54
CA GLN A 163 -4.77 -19.64 -5.94
C GLN A 163 -5.55 -18.35 -6.17
N PHE A 164 -5.15 -17.62 -7.21
CA PHE A 164 -5.91 -16.47 -7.68
C PHE A 164 -7.11 -16.99 -8.48
N CYS A 165 -8.31 -16.61 -8.06
CA CYS A 165 -9.56 -17.05 -8.69
C CYS A 165 -10.09 -16.04 -9.69
N ASN A 166 -10.25 -14.77 -9.29
CA ASN A 166 -10.86 -13.75 -10.15
C ASN A 166 -10.48 -12.33 -9.71
N GLU A 167 -10.63 -11.37 -10.63
CA GLU A 167 -10.58 -9.93 -10.39
C GLU A 167 -11.77 -9.26 -11.10
N PHE A 168 -12.37 -8.26 -10.45
CA PHE A 168 -13.45 -7.48 -11.04
C PHE A 168 -13.18 -5.98 -10.91
N ALA A 169 -13.00 -5.32 -12.06
CA ALA A 169 -12.89 -3.87 -12.13
C ALA A 169 -14.29 -3.24 -12.03
N VAL A 170 -14.56 -2.56 -10.91
CA VAL A 170 -15.83 -1.88 -10.68
C VAL A 170 -16.01 -0.73 -11.68
N PRO A 171 -17.07 -0.74 -12.52
CA PRO A 171 -17.35 0.36 -13.44
C PRO A 171 -17.55 1.68 -12.69
N LYS A 172 -17.07 2.77 -13.27
CA LYS A 172 -17.04 4.10 -12.64
C LYS A 172 -18.44 4.54 -12.19
N GLU A 173 -19.46 4.22 -12.97
CA GLU A 173 -20.86 4.59 -12.73
C GLU A 173 -21.46 3.86 -11.53
N LYS A 174 -20.91 2.70 -11.17
CA LYS A 174 -21.38 1.86 -10.06
C LYS A 174 -20.61 2.09 -8.77
N MET A 175 -19.48 2.80 -8.80
CA MET A 175 -18.59 2.97 -7.64
C MET A 175 -19.25 3.58 -6.40
N ASP A 176 -20.26 4.44 -6.56
CA ASP A 176 -20.97 5.07 -5.43
C ASP A 176 -21.80 4.10 -4.61
N HIS A 177 -22.31 3.06 -5.25
CA HIS A 177 -23.22 2.11 -4.64
C HIS A 177 -22.59 0.71 -4.54
N PHE A 178 -21.35 0.56 -4.97
CA PHE A 178 -20.63 -0.70 -4.89
C PHE A 178 -20.20 -0.95 -3.45
N LYS A 179 -20.76 -2.01 -2.86
CA LYS A 179 -20.36 -2.48 -1.54
C LYS A 179 -19.09 -3.32 -1.67
N PRO A 180 -18.12 -3.23 -0.74
CA PRO A 180 -17.00 -4.15 -0.69
C PRO A 180 -17.49 -5.59 -0.68
N VAL A 181 -16.89 -6.44 -1.52
CA VAL A 181 -17.22 -7.86 -1.58
C VAL A 181 -16.59 -8.56 -0.38
N THR A 182 -17.32 -9.46 0.25
CA THR A 182 -16.85 -10.29 1.37
C THR A 182 -16.67 -11.75 0.93
N PRO A 183 -15.87 -12.56 1.65
CA PRO A 183 -15.84 -14.01 1.45
C PRO A 183 -17.23 -14.64 1.49
N GLN A 184 -18.10 -14.19 2.40
CA GLN A 184 -19.47 -14.67 2.53
C GLN A 184 -20.31 -14.45 1.26
N ASP A 185 -20.18 -13.30 0.59
CA ASP A 185 -20.87 -13.02 -0.67
C ASP A 185 -20.49 -14.03 -1.77
N VAL A 186 -19.22 -14.46 -1.78
CA VAL A 186 -18.69 -15.46 -2.72
C VAL A 186 -19.25 -16.84 -2.40
N ILE A 187 -19.29 -17.23 -1.12
CA ILE A 187 -19.79 -18.54 -0.67
C ILE A 187 -21.28 -18.68 -0.97
N CYS A 188 -22.07 -17.65 -0.68
CA CYS A 188 -23.50 -17.64 -0.97
C CYS A 188 -23.83 -17.75 -2.47
N SER A 189 -22.84 -17.56 -3.34
CA SER A 189 -22.97 -17.67 -4.79
C SER A 189 -22.47 -19.00 -5.36
N GLN A 190 -22.03 -19.94 -4.51
CA GLN A 190 -21.56 -21.27 -4.95
C GLN A 190 -22.69 -22.08 -5.58
N SER A 191 -22.43 -22.70 -6.73
CA SER A 191 -23.38 -23.59 -7.40
C SER A 191 -23.25 -25.01 -6.86
N SER A 192 -24.35 -25.62 -6.44
CA SER A 192 -24.42 -27.01 -5.93
C SER A 192 -24.34 -28.08 -7.03
N ASN A 193 -23.90 -27.73 -8.24
CA ASN A 193 -23.89 -28.62 -9.39
C ASN A 193 -22.55 -29.35 -9.49
N GLY A 194 -22.47 -30.54 -8.89
CA GLY A 194 -21.37 -31.51 -9.08
C GLY A 194 -20.68 -31.95 -7.78
N ASN A 195 -19.83 -32.98 -7.87
CA ASN A 195 -19.00 -33.54 -6.79
C ASN A 195 -17.89 -32.59 -6.29
N VAL A 196 -18.09 -31.27 -6.39
CA VAL A 196 -17.10 -30.29 -5.94
C VAL A 196 -17.32 -30.03 -4.45
N PRO A 197 -16.29 -30.16 -3.59
CA PRO A 197 -16.41 -29.85 -2.17
C PRO A 197 -16.80 -28.39 -1.98
N MET A 198 -17.75 -28.16 -1.07
CA MET A 198 -18.26 -26.83 -0.75
C MET A 198 -17.18 -26.04 0.02
N LEU A 199 -16.80 -24.86 -0.48
CA LEU A 199 -15.79 -24.03 0.17
C LEU A 199 -16.40 -23.31 1.36
N LYS A 200 -15.62 -23.15 2.41
CA LYS A 200 -15.97 -22.39 3.61
C LYS A 200 -15.40 -20.98 3.55
N GLU A 201 -15.72 -20.18 4.57
CA GLU A 201 -15.28 -18.79 4.64
C GLU A 201 -13.78 -18.67 4.83
N GLU A 202 -13.20 -19.55 5.64
CA GLU A 202 -11.75 -19.63 5.84
C GLU A 202 -10.96 -20.04 4.56
N ASP A 203 -11.63 -20.59 3.54
CA ASP A 203 -10.98 -21.01 2.29
C ASP A 203 -10.86 -19.84 1.29
N ILE A 204 -11.49 -18.70 1.55
CA ILE A 204 -11.62 -17.58 0.61
C ILE A 204 -11.07 -16.30 1.22
N VAL A 205 -10.18 -15.63 0.50
CA VAL A 205 -9.73 -14.28 0.82
C VAL A 205 -10.18 -13.32 -0.28
N VAL A 206 -10.81 -12.21 0.13
CA VAL A 206 -11.22 -11.13 -0.78
C VAL A 206 -10.43 -9.87 -0.44
N THR A 207 -9.75 -9.30 -1.43
CA THR A 207 -9.05 -8.00 -1.29
C THR A 207 -9.78 -6.95 -2.10
N ASN A 208 -10.37 -5.97 -1.41
CA ASN A 208 -11.00 -4.81 -2.05
C ASN A 208 -9.96 -3.68 -2.18
N VAL A 209 -9.57 -3.34 -3.41
CA VAL A 209 -8.53 -2.34 -3.67
C VAL A 209 -9.11 -1.12 -4.38
N LYS A 210 -8.72 0.07 -3.94
CA LYS A 210 -8.98 1.32 -4.63
C LYS A 210 -7.67 1.90 -5.16
N ILE A 211 -7.55 1.97 -6.48
CA ILE A 211 -6.40 2.59 -7.16
C ILE A 211 -6.85 3.93 -7.72
N ASP A 212 -6.34 5.01 -7.17
CA ASP A 212 -6.62 6.38 -7.60
C ASP A 212 -5.36 7.22 -7.78
N LEU A 213 -5.55 8.45 -8.25
CA LEU A 213 -4.50 9.45 -8.41
C LEU A 213 -4.29 10.25 -7.09
N THR A 214 -4.25 9.55 -5.96
CA THR A 214 -3.99 10.04 -4.58
C THR A 214 -5.02 11.01 -3.97
N ARG A 215 -6.13 11.29 -4.65
CA ARG A 215 -7.21 12.16 -4.13
C ARG A 215 -8.62 11.59 -4.32
N GLY A 216 -8.76 10.27 -4.21
CA GLY A 216 -10.06 9.62 -4.37
C GLY A 216 -10.59 9.81 -5.80
N ARG A 217 -11.71 10.52 -5.93
CA ARG A 217 -12.32 10.82 -7.24
C ARG A 217 -11.96 12.17 -7.81
N LYS A 218 -11.35 13.04 -7.00
CA LYS A 218 -10.95 14.37 -7.45
C LYS A 218 -9.72 14.22 -8.32
N ASN A 219 -9.71 14.94 -9.43
CA ASN A 219 -8.49 15.09 -10.19
C ASN A 219 -7.48 15.80 -9.27
N PRO A 220 -6.30 15.22 -8.98
CA PRO A 220 -5.29 15.92 -8.19
C PRO A 220 -4.87 17.25 -8.82
N LEU A 221 -5.17 17.42 -10.11
CA LEU A 221 -4.83 18.57 -10.92
C LEU A 221 -5.89 19.71 -10.90
N GLU A 222 -7.07 19.51 -10.32
CA GLU A 222 -8.16 20.52 -10.30
C GLU A 222 -7.91 21.73 -9.38
N ARG A 223 -6.84 21.71 -8.57
CA ARG A 223 -6.51 22.77 -7.61
C ARG A 223 -5.32 23.65 -8.01
N TYR A 224 -4.77 23.47 -9.21
CA TYR A 224 -3.76 24.41 -9.70
C TYR A 224 -4.47 25.73 -10.00
N VAL A 225 -4.30 26.70 -9.10
CA VAL A 225 -4.59 28.10 -9.40
C VAL A 225 -3.69 28.45 -10.58
N TRP A 226 -4.31 28.76 -11.71
CA TRP A 226 -3.64 29.18 -12.94
C TRP A 226 -3.01 30.55 -12.78
#